data_AF-A0A497K7V6-F1
#
_entry.id   AF-A0A497K7V6-F1
#
_cell.length_a   1.000
_cell.length_b   1.000
_cell.length_c   1.000
_cell.angle_alpha   90.00
_cell.angle_beta   90.00
_cell.angle_gamma   90.00
#
_symmetry.space_group_name_H-M   'P 1'
#
loop_
_entity.id
_entity.type
_entity.pdbx_description
1 polymer ?
#
loop_
_entity_poly.entity_id
_entity_poly.type
_entity_poly.pdbx_seq_one_letter_code
_entity_poly.pdbx_strand_id
1 'polypeptide(L)' 'MKYDVVIVGAGPAGIFSALELAERTDLKILILDKGPDIDKRK' A
#
# COMPACT_ATOMS: atom_id res chain seq x y z
N MET A 1 0.26 -8.16 15.24
CA MET A 1 -0.40 -8.31 13.93
C MET A 1 0.59 -8.95 12.97
N LYS A 2 0.15 -9.84 12.07
CA LYS A 2 1.03 -10.51 11.09
C LYS A 2 0.53 -10.14 9.69
N TYR A 3 1.45 -9.68 8.85
CA TYR A 3 1.24 -9.37 7.44
C TYR A 3 2.13 -10.30 6.61
N ASP A 4 1.65 -10.68 5.45
CA ASP A 4 2.41 -11.52 4.51
C ASP A 4 3.29 -10.65 3.61
N VAL A 5 2.83 -9.42 3.32
CA VAL A 5 3.55 -8.44 2.50
C VAL A 5 3.49 -7.05 3.16
N VAL A 6 4.63 -6.35 3.18
CA VAL A 6 4.72 -4.95 3.58
C VAL A 6 5.28 -4.14 2.42
N ILE A 7 4.56 -3.10 2.00
CA ILE A 7 4.94 -2.16 0.94
C ILE A 7 5.28 -0.82 1.60
N VAL A 8 6.48 -0.30 1.37
CA VAL A 8 6.93 1.01 1.89
C VAL A 8 6.94 2.01 0.73
N GLY A 9 6.02 2.98 0.80
CA GLY A 9 5.73 3.98 -0.21
C GLY A 9 4.42 3.70 -0.94
N ALA A 10 3.42 4.57 -0.78
CA ALA A 10 2.15 4.56 -1.48
C ALA A 10 2.14 5.51 -2.70
N GLY A 11 3.31 5.66 -3.34
CA GLY A 11 3.38 6.24 -4.68
C GLY A 11 2.71 5.35 -5.73
N PRO A 12 2.70 5.74 -7.02
CA PRO A 12 2.01 5.00 -8.08
C PRO A 12 2.39 3.51 -8.11
N ALA A 13 3.69 3.19 -8.08
CA ALA A 13 4.15 1.80 -8.09
C ALA A 13 3.64 1.01 -6.88
N GLY A 14 3.75 1.57 -5.66
CA GLY A 14 3.35 0.88 -4.45
C GLY A 14 1.86 0.61 -4.35
N ILE A 15 1.02 1.58 -4.75
CA ILE A 15 -0.43 1.40 -4.71
C ILE A 15 -0.92 0.41 -5.77
N PHE A 16 -0.33 0.42 -6.97
CA PHE A 16 -0.68 -0.56 -8.00
C PHE A 16 -0.19 -1.97 -7.67
N SER A 17 1.00 -2.11 -7.06
CA SER A 17 1.45 -3.42 -6.55
C SER A 17 0.51 -3.94 -5.46
N ALA A 18 0.07 -3.09 -4.54
CA ALA A 18 -0.87 -3.49 -3.50
C ALA A 18 -2.24 -3.89 -4.08
N LEU A 19 -2.73 -3.14 -5.06
CA LEU A 19 -3.99 -3.44 -5.74
C LEU A 19 -3.94 -4.80 -6.43
N GLU A 20 -2.91 -5.07 -7.24
CA GLU A 20 -2.78 -6.36 -7.94
C GLU A 20 -2.70 -7.53 -6.93
N LEU A 21 -1.92 -7.38 -5.85
CA LEU A 21 -1.84 -8.41 -4.82
C LEU A 21 -3.17 -8.63 -4.09
N ALA A 22 -3.89 -7.56 -3.79
CA ALA A 22 -5.19 -7.63 -3.12
C ALA A 22 -6.29 -8.24 -4.01
N GLU A 23 -6.22 -8.07 -5.33
CA GLU A 23 -7.18 -8.65 -6.28
C GLU A 23 -6.90 -10.12 -6.61
N ARG A 24 -5.63 -10.53 -6.60
CA ARG A 24 -5.20 -11.86 -7.05
C ARG A 24 -4.97 -12.86 -5.92
N THR A 25 -4.88 -12.40 -4.69
CA THR A 25 -4.50 -13.22 -3.53
C THR A 25 -5.32 -12.86 -2.29
N ASP A 26 -5.23 -13.70 -1.26
CA ASP A 26 -5.79 -13.47 0.07
C ASP A 26 -4.75 -12.96 1.08
N LEU A 27 -3.60 -12.49 0.60
CA LEU A 27 -2.48 -12.03 1.43
C LEU A 27 -2.87 -10.82 2.28
N LYS A 28 -2.39 -10.79 3.51
CA LYS A 28 -2.53 -9.63 4.39
C LYS A 28 -1.44 -8.63 4.06
N ILE A 29 -1.82 -7.55 3.39
CA ILE A 29 -0.91 -6.51 2.88
C ILE A 29 -0.96 -5.29 3.80
N LEU A 30 0.21 -4.75 4.16
CA LEU A 30 0.36 -3.46 4.83
C LEU A 30 1.07 -2.48 3.89
N ILE A 31 0.50 -1.29 3.69
CA ILE A 31 1.19 -0.19 3.01
C ILE A 31 1.52 0.89 4.04
N LEU A 32 2.76 1.37 4.04
CA LEU A 32 3.22 2.49 4.86
C LEU A 32 3.70 3.62 3.96
N ASP A 33 3.22 4.83 4.20
CA ASP A 33 3.64 6.01 3.44
C ASP A 33 3.85 7.21 4.36
N LYS A 34 4.89 8.01 4.10
CA LYS A 34 5.22 9.23 4.85
C LYS A 34 4.68 10.49 4.16
N GLY A 35 3.97 10.34 3.05
CA GLY A 35 3.40 11.44 2.31
C GLY A 35 2.41 12.24 3.17
N PRO A 36 2.10 13.48 2.76
CA PRO A 36 1.11 14.28 3.46
C PRO A 36 -0.25 13.58 3.47
N ASP A 37 -1.01 13.86 4.53
CA ASP A 37 -2.44 13.52 4.60
C ASP A 37 -3.15 13.97 3.32
N ILE A 38 -4.20 13.26 2.93
CA ILE A 38 -4.92 13.51 1.67
C ILE A 38 -5.35 14.99 1.57
N ASP A 39 -5.84 15.57 2.67
CA ASP A 39 -6.29 16.97 2.71
C ASP A 39 -5.15 18.00 2.59
N LYS A 40 -3.90 17.56 2.72
CA LYS A 40 -2.68 18.38 2.59
C LYS A 40 -1.97 18.15 1.25
N ARG A 41 -2.51 17.30 0.38
CA ARG A 41 -2.03 17.12 -0.99
C ARG A 41 -2.51 18.30 -1.85
N LYS A 42 -1.69 18.70 -2.83
CA LYS A 42 -2.04 19.75 -3.79
C LYS A 42 -2.93 19.21 -4.90
#